data_AF-A0A9D3Z2H8-F1
#
_entry.id   AF-A0A9D3Z2H8-F1
#
_cell.length_a   1.000
_cell.length_b   1.000
_cell.length_c   1.000
_cell.angle_alpha   90.00
_cell.angle_beta   90.00
_cell.angle_gamma   90.00
#
_symmetry.space_group_name_H-M   'P 1'
#
loop_
_entity.id
_entity.type
_entity.pdbx_description
1 polymer ?
#
loop_
_entity_poly.entity_id
_entity_poly.type
_entity_poly.pdbx_seq_one_letter_code
_entity_poly.pdbx_strand_id
1 'polypeptide(L)'
;MSVHRNIQVKLTSAERQFRYACRQVMIISRHLEEATLRYHVADRTDHKIFSYNIRLRLSILDGVRNMYYEFAAKKAAEIIELSDFDITLNESDYDLSADDISVSSGSESDYSIEMCE
;
A
#
# COMPACT_ATOMS: atom_id res chain seq x y z
N MET A 1 -11.20 21.18 19.09
CA MET A 1 -11.00 20.59 17.74
C MET A 1 -11.83 19.31 17.69
N SER A 2 -12.75 19.17 16.74
CA SER A 2 -13.68 18.01 16.66
C SER A 2 -12.91 16.70 16.44
N VAL A 3 -13.33 15.63 17.13
CA VAL A 3 -12.71 14.29 17.10
C VAL A 3 -12.62 13.74 15.68
N HIS A 4 -13.69 13.90 14.89
CA HIS A 4 -13.77 13.50 13.48
C HIS A 4 -12.64 14.11 12.63
N ARG A 5 -12.35 15.40 12.80
CA ARG A 5 -11.26 16.08 12.08
C ARG A 5 -9.89 15.47 12.39
N ASN A 6 -9.66 15.02 13.63
CA ASN A 6 -8.38 14.39 13.99
C ASN A 6 -8.23 13.01 13.33
N ILE A 7 -9.32 12.26 13.18
CA ILE A 7 -9.33 10.93 12.54
C ILE A 7 -9.05 11.08 11.05
N GLN A 8 -9.72 12.01 10.37
CA GLN A 8 -9.47 12.29 8.95
C GLN A 8 -8.01 12.69 8.67
N VAL A 9 -7.40 13.50 9.55
CA VAL A 9 -5.97 13.86 9.42
C VAL A 9 -5.07 12.64 9.59
N LYS A 10 -5.39 11.73 10.52
CA LYS A 10 -4.63 10.48 10.68
C LYS A 10 -4.82 9.54 9.48
N LEU A 11 -6.05 9.37 9.01
CA LEU A 11 -6.40 8.52 7.87
C LEU A 11 -5.64 8.96 6.61
N THR A 12 -5.74 10.25 6.25
CA THR A 12 -5.04 10.83 5.10
C THR A 12 -3.51 10.70 5.21
N SER A 13 -2.96 10.81 6.40
CA SER A 13 -1.53 10.58 6.66
C SER A 13 -1.14 9.11 6.45
N ALA A 14 -1.91 8.17 7.02
CA ALA A 14 -1.68 6.73 6.90
C ALA A 14 -1.77 6.28 5.43
N GLU A 15 -2.76 6.75 4.69
CA GLU A 15 -2.89 6.51 3.25
C GLU A 15 -1.70 7.06 2.45
N ARG A 16 -1.24 8.27 2.78
CA ARG A 16 -0.07 8.86 2.11
C ARG A 16 1.17 7.99 2.33
N GLN A 17 1.36 7.49 3.54
CA GLN A 17 2.46 6.60 3.90
C GLN A 17 2.34 5.24 3.22
N PHE A 18 1.14 4.68 3.14
CA PHE A 18 0.86 3.44 2.39
C PHE A 18 1.21 3.59 0.90
N ARG A 19 0.68 4.64 0.24
CA ARG A 19 0.99 4.92 -1.17
C ARG A 19 2.50 5.13 -1.38
N TYR A 20 3.18 5.77 -0.44
CA TYR A 20 4.62 5.91 -0.48
C TYR A 20 5.32 4.54 -0.41
N ALA A 21 4.94 3.68 0.52
CA ALA A 21 5.50 2.33 0.66
C ALA A 21 5.32 1.51 -0.63
N CYS A 22 4.13 1.50 -1.22
CA CYS A 22 3.87 0.81 -2.49
C CYS A 22 4.75 1.33 -3.63
N ARG A 23 4.96 2.66 -3.72
CA ARG A 23 5.91 3.22 -4.69
C ARG A 23 7.35 2.77 -4.44
N GLN A 24 7.79 2.72 -3.18
CA GLN A 24 9.13 2.24 -2.86
C GLN A 24 9.31 0.76 -3.24
N VAL A 25 8.30 -0.09 -2.98
CA VAL A 25 8.32 -1.49 -3.42
C VAL A 25 8.53 -1.59 -4.93
N MET A 26 7.76 -0.84 -5.74
CA MET A 26 7.91 -0.86 -7.20
C MET A 26 9.30 -0.41 -7.66
N ILE A 27 9.84 0.67 -7.08
CA ILE A 27 11.17 1.17 -7.42
C ILE A 27 12.25 0.13 -7.07
N ILE A 28 12.16 -0.48 -5.89
CA ILE A 28 13.12 -1.49 -5.44
C ILE A 28 13.02 -2.75 -6.29
N SER A 29 11.82 -3.20 -6.65
CA SER A 29 11.63 -4.36 -7.53
C SER A 29 12.33 -4.16 -8.87
N ARG A 30 12.18 -2.97 -9.48
CA ARG A 30 12.92 -2.63 -10.70
C ARG A 30 14.44 -2.68 -10.50
N HIS A 31 14.95 -2.12 -9.41
CA HIS A 31 16.39 -2.20 -9.11
C HIS A 31 16.87 -3.63 -8.87
N LEU A 32 16.03 -4.48 -8.29
CA LEU A 32 16.31 -5.90 -8.08
C LEU A 32 16.42 -6.64 -9.40
N GLU A 33 15.51 -6.40 -10.34
CA GLU A 33 15.54 -6.96 -11.69
C GLU A 33 16.81 -6.53 -12.45
N GLU A 34 17.13 -5.23 -12.43
CA GLU A 34 18.34 -4.69 -13.05
C GLU A 34 19.62 -5.30 -12.45
N ALA A 35 19.68 -5.44 -11.13
CA ALA A 35 20.81 -6.05 -10.44
C ALA A 35 20.91 -7.56 -10.73
N THR A 36 19.78 -8.25 -10.84
CA THR A 36 19.72 -9.69 -11.16
C THR A 36 20.24 -9.95 -12.58
N LEU A 37 19.83 -9.11 -13.55
CA LEU A 37 20.36 -9.19 -14.91
C LEU A 37 21.88 -9.00 -14.94
N ARG A 38 22.39 -7.98 -14.25
CA ARG A 38 23.85 -7.74 -14.17
C ARG A 38 24.59 -8.87 -13.48
N TYR A 39 23.99 -9.48 -12.45
CA TYR A 39 24.54 -10.66 -11.77
C TYR A 39 24.71 -11.81 -12.77
N HIS A 40 23.68 -12.13 -13.54
CA HIS A 40 23.75 -13.22 -14.52
C HIS A 40 24.81 -12.98 -15.60
N VAL A 41 25.01 -11.74 -16.03
CA VAL A 41 26.09 -11.39 -16.97
C VAL A 41 27.47 -11.55 -16.31
N ALA A 42 27.63 -11.06 -15.07
CA ALA A 42 28.87 -11.18 -14.30
C ALA A 42 29.27 -12.62 -14.01
N ASP A 43 28.29 -13.47 -13.71
CA ASP A 43 28.48 -14.89 -13.40
C ASP A 43 28.97 -15.67 -14.64
N ARG A 44 28.40 -15.35 -15.82
CA ARG A 44 28.83 -15.92 -17.11
C ARG A 44 30.22 -15.50 -17.56
N THR A 45 30.76 -14.42 -17.00
CA THR A 45 32.07 -13.84 -17.37
C THR A 45 33.18 -14.16 -16.35
N ASP A 46 32.91 -15.05 -15.38
CA ASP A 46 33.81 -15.49 -14.30
C ASP A 46 34.43 -14.35 -13.45
N HIS A 47 33.75 -13.20 -13.38
CA HIS A 47 34.17 -12.07 -12.56
C HIS A 47 33.71 -12.24 -11.10
N LYS A 48 34.34 -13.17 -10.37
CA LYS A 48 33.92 -13.62 -9.02
C LYS A 48 33.77 -12.50 -7.99
N ILE A 49 34.69 -11.52 -7.96
CA ILE A 49 34.62 -10.37 -7.04
C ILE A 49 33.41 -9.48 -7.37
N PHE A 50 33.15 -9.27 -8.66
CA PHE A 50 32.03 -8.45 -9.12
C PHE A 50 30.69 -9.16 -8.87
N SER A 51 30.62 -10.47 -9.15
CA SER A 51 29.47 -11.34 -8.82
C SER A 51 29.14 -11.31 -7.33
N TYR A 52 30.14 -11.40 -6.45
CA TYR A 52 29.94 -11.29 -5.00
C TYR A 52 29.38 -9.94 -4.57
N ASN A 53 29.91 -8.84 -5.11
CA ASN A 53 29.40 -7.50 -4.82
C ASN A 53 27.95 -7.33 -5.26
N ILE A 54 27.58 -7.85 -6.42
CA ILE A 54 26.18 -7.80 -6.89
C ILE A 54 25.29 -8.65 -5.99
N ARG A 55 25.75 -9.84 -5.56
CA ARG A 55 24.99 -10.69 -4.65
C ARG A 55 24.70 -10.01 -3.32
N LEU A 56 25.68 -9.30 -2.74
CA LEU A 56 25.47 -8.50 -1.54
C LEU A 56 24.41 -7.42 -1.76
N ARG A 57 24.45 -6.72 -2.90
CA ARG A 57 23.45 -5.71 -3.25
C ARG A 57 22.05 -6.31 -3.41
N LEU A 58 21.94 -7.47 -4.05
CA LEU A 58 20.67 -8.19 -4.19
C LEU A 58 20.07 -8.52 -2.83
N SER A 59 20.87 -9.07 -1.91
CA SER A 59 20.40 -9.38 -0.54
C SER A 59 19.92 -8.14 0.22
N ILE A 60 20.60 -7.01 0.06
CA ILE A 60 20.17 -5.74 0.68
C ILE A 60 18.84 -5.28 0.06
N LEU A 61 18.73 -5.27 -1.26
CA LEU A 61 17.51 -4.84 -1.96
C LEU A 61 16.31 -5.71 -1.59
N ASP A 62 16.47 -7.03 -1.52
CA ASP A 62 15.43 -7.95 -1.06
C ASP A 62 14.99 -7.64 0.37
N GLY A 63 15.94 -7.40 1.29
CA GLY A 63 15.64 -7.04 2.67
C GLY A 63 14.87 -5.72 2.78
N VAL A 64 15.28 -4.69 2.04
CA VAL A 64 14.61 -3.39 2.04
C VAL A 64 13.21 -3.50 1.40
N ARG A 65 13.04 -4.29 0.34
CA ARG A 65 11.72 -4.55 -0.27
C ARG A 65 10.78 -5.20 0.75
N ASN A 66 11.24 -6.23 1.46
CA ASN A 66 10.44 -6.90 2.49
C ASN A 66 10.05 -5.95 3.62
N MET A 67 10.97 -5.08 4.06
CA MET A 67 10.66 -4.04 5.05
C MET A 67 9.51 -3.13 4.58
N TYR A 68 9.51 -2.71 3.31
CA TYR A 68 8.42 -1.90 2.76
C TYR A 68 7.11 -2.68 2.60
N TYR A 69 7.15 -3.98 2.30
CA TYR A 69 5.95 -4.82 2.31
C TYR A 69 5.33 -4.88 3.71
N GLU A 70 6.14 -5.15 4.74
CA GLU A 70 5.65 -5.15 6.13
C GLU A 70 5.12 -3.79 6.57
N PHE A 71 5.81 -2.71 6.18
CA PHE A 71 5.36 -1.36 6.48
C PHE A 71 4.04 -1.02 5.77
N ALA A 72 3.88 -1.40 4.49
CA ALA A 72 2.64 -1.22 3.76
C ALA A 72 1.49 -2.02 4.40
N ALA A 73 1.73 -3.27 4.80
CA ALA A 73 0.73 -4.09 5.48
C ALA A 73 0.27 -3.47 6.81
N LYS A 74 1.22 -2.96 7.62
CA LYS A 74 0.89 -2.24 8.86
C LYS A 74 0.06 -0.98 8.61
N LYS A 75 0.40 -0.22 7.56
CA LYS A 75 -0.36 1.00 7.20
C LYS A 75 -1.74 0.70 6.63
N ALA A 76 -1.89 -0.38 5.86
CA ALA A 76 -3.20 -0.83 5.40
C ALA A 76 -4.11 -1.22 6.57
N ALA A 77 -3.58 -1.95 7.56
CA ALA A 77 -4.32 -2.28 8.78
C ALA A 77 -4.74 -1.02 9.56
N GLU A 78 -3.84 -0.04 9.70
CA GLU A 78 -4.14 1.25 10.35
C GLU A 78 -5.23 2.04 9.60
N ILE A 79 -5.23 2.02 8.27
CA ILE A 79 -6.26 2.67 7.45
C ILE A 79 -7.63 2.04 7.71
N ILE A 80 -7.71 0.71 7.74
CA ILE A 80 -8.95 -0.03 8.00
C ILE A 80 -9.48 0.32 9.40
N GLU A 81 -8.63 0.28 10.43
CA GLU A 81 -9.03 0.60 11.80
C GLU A 81 -9.55 2.05 11.91
N LEU A 82 -8.89 3.00 11.26
CA LEU A 82 -9.30 4.41 11.26
C LEU A 82 -10.57 4.64 10.44
N SER A 83 -10.76 3.93 9.32
CA SER A 83 -11.98 4.05 8.51
C SER A 83 -13.19 3.48 9.24
N ASP A 84 -13.04 2.34 9.92
CA ASP A 84 -14.11 1.72 10.69
C ASP A 84 -14.53 2.65 11.84
N PHE A 85 -13.55 3.25 12.53
CA PHE A 85 -13.83 4.21 13.60
C PHE A 85 -14.54 5.47 13.09
N ASP A 86 -14.15 6.00 11.92
CA ASP A 86 -14.80 7.16 11.33
C ASP A 86 -16.28 6.89 10.99
N ILE A 87 -16.59 5.70 10.45
CA ILE A 87 -17.95 5.27 10.15
C ILE A 87 -18.80 5.17 11.43
N THR A 88 -18.27 4.52 12.47
CA THR A 88 -19.03 4.35 13.74
C THR A 88 -19.35 5.68 14.43
N LEU A 89 -18.44 6.66 14.36
CA LEU A 89 -18.71 8.00 14.88
C LEU A 89 -19.75 8.73 14.04
N ASN A 90 -19.73 8.54 12.72
CA ASN A 90 -20.71 9.13 11.83
C ASN A 90 -22.11 8.54 12.08
N GLU A 91 -22.24 7.23 12.32
CA GLU A 91 -23.53 6.59 12.67
C GLU A 91 -24.11 7.10 14.00
N SER A 92 -23.27 7.45 14.98
CA SER A 92 -23.73 7.99 16.26
C SER A 92 -24.35 9.41 16.19
N ASP A 93 -24.19 10.11 15.06
CA ASP A 93 -24.79 11.42 14.81
C ASP A 93 -26.17 11.32 14.10
N TYR A 94 -26.62 10.11 13.71
CA TYR A 94 -27.92 9.87 13.05
C TYR A 94 -28.85 8.97 13.86
N ASP A 95 -29.14 9.33 15.11
CA ASP A 95 -30.20 8.68 15.88
C ASP A 95 -31.14 9.73 16.51
N LEU A 96 -31.94 10.36 15.65
CA LEU A 96 -33.17 11.12 15.97
C LEU A 96 -33.93 11.50 14.68
N SER A 97 -34.56 10.52 14.02
CA SER A 97 -35.93 10.60 13.46
C SER A 97 -36.19 9.38 12.57
N ALA A 98 -36.84 8.37 13.13
CA ALA A 98 -37.58 7.42 12.33
C ALA A 98 -38.80 8.16 11.75
N ASP A 99 -38.74 8.55 10.49
CA ASP A 99 -39.90 8.59 9.58
C ASP A 99 -39.41 8.70 8.12
N ASP A 100 -40.09 7.93 7.26
CA ASP A 100 -40.05 7.85 5.79
C ASP A 100 -38.89 7.10 5.08
N ILE A 101 -39.07 5.79 5.02
CA ILE A 101 -38.68 4.98 3.86
C ILE A 101 -39.45 5.48 2.63
N SER A 102 -38.74 6.03 1.65
CA SER A 102 -39.18 5.99 0.25
C SER A 102 -38.13 5.25 -0.57
N VAL A 103 -38.49 4.03 -0.97
CA VAL A 103 -37.76 3.24 -1.95
C VAL A 103 -37.91 3.91 -3.31
N SER A 104 -36.80 4.31 -3.93
CA SER A 104 -36.73 4.52 -5.37
C SER A 104 -35.51 3.83 -5.95
N SER A 105 -35.78 2.79 -6.74
CA SER A 105 -34.83 2.06 -7.57
C SER A 105 -34.11 2.98 -8.56
N GLY A 106 -32.83 2.71 -8.82
CA GLY A 106 -32.00 3.40 -9.81
C GLY A 106 -30.68 2.69 -10.08
N SER A 107 -30.76 1.61 -10.84
CA SER A 107 -29.79 0.98 -11.76
C SER A 107 -28.27 1.25 -11.71
N GLU A 108 -27.57 0.11 -11.79
CA GLU A 108 -26.38 -0.20 -12.59
C GLU A 108 -24.96 0.08 -12.05
N SER A 109 -24.33 -1.04 -11.70
CA SER A 109 -22.90 -1.29 -11.56
C SER A 109 -22.13 -1.10 -12.87
N ASP A 110 -20.94 -0.52 -12.80
CA ASP A 110 -19.77 -1.01 -13.55
C ASP A 110 -18.48 -0.40 -12.99
N TYR A 111 -17.77 -1.18 -12.17
CA TYR A 111 -16.34 -0.96 -11.89
C TYR A 111 -15.58 -2.19 -12.35
N SER A 112 -15.23 -2.19 -13.63
CA SER A 112 -14.20 -3.07 -14.18
C SER A 112 -12.84 -2.62 -13.62
N ILE A 113 -12.24 -3.46 -12.80
CA ILE A 113 -10.85 -3.34 -12.38
C ILE A 113 -10.01 -4.09 -13.42
N GLU A 114 -9.34 -3.37 -14.31
CA GLU A 114 -8.27 -3.94 -15.14
C GLU A 114 -7.07 -4.29 -14.24
N MET A 115 -6.76 -5.59 -14.20
CA MET A 115 -5.53 -6.12 -13.64
C MET A 115 -4.41 -5.90 -14.67
N CYS A 116 -3.38 -5.13 -14.31
CA CYS A 116 -2.16 -5.08 -15.10
C CYS A 116 -1.34 -6.36 -14.89
N GLU A 117 -1.19 -7.16 -15.94
CA GLU A 117 -0.06 -8.10 -16.12
C GLU A 117 1.20 -7.35 -16.58
#